data_AF-A0A2P5BJW5-F1
#
_entry.id   AF-A0A2P5BJW5-F1
#
_cell.length_a   1.000
_cell.length_b   1.000
_cell.length_c   1.000
_cell.angle_alpha   90.00
_cell.angle_beta   90.00
_cell.angle_gamma   90.00
#
_symmetry.space_group_name_H-M   'P 1'
#
loop_
_entity.id
_entity.type
_entity.pdbx_description
1 polymer ?
#
loop_
_entity_poly.entity_id
_entity_poly.type
_entity_poly.pdbx_seq_one_letter_code
_entity_poly.pdbx_strand_id
1 'polypeptide(L)'
;MKTAEVEQHRESGEFTSSLVISLPQSGDTLPTTNLSGGGTAFKRKIEEIWESLIDVEVAKIGVYGMGGIGKTTALEHINNRILEKKDKFDNVIWVTVSKDSNLRNIQDKIAYKLDVDISKDEDKITRAAKLQEKFNTKKRYVLILDDLWEVHSLKEVGIPEPTVE
;
A
#
# COMPACT_ATOMS: atom_id res chain seq x y z
N MET A 1 -31.40 44.36 38.37
CA MET A 1 -30.55 43.56 37.47
C MET A 1 -29.78 42.60 38.36
N LYS A 2 -30.01 41.29 38.23
CA LYS A 2 -29.43 40.25 39.10
C LYS A 2 -28.16 39.74 38.40
N THR A 3 -27.03 39.80 39.08
CA THR A 3 -25.84 39.05 38.70
C THR A 3 -25.26 38.46 39.97
N ALA A 4 -25.28 37.12 40.03
CA ALA A 4 -24.56 36.31 40.99
C ALA A 4 -23.31 35.79 40.27
N GLU A 5 -22.15 35.97 40.87
CA GLU A 5 -20.87 35.43 40.39
C GLU A 5 -20.50 34.27 41.31
N VAL A 6 -20.29 33.10 40.71
CA VAL A 6 -20.05 31.81 41.37
C VAL A 6 -18.56 31.53 41.43
N GLU A 7 -18.18 30.97 42.57
CA GLU A 7 -16.83 30.64 43.01
C GLU A 7 -16.18 29.49 42.21
N GLN A 8 -14.86 29.59 42.15
CA GLN A 8 -13.85 28.73 41.54
C GLN A 8 -13.88 27.28 42.02
N HIS A 9 -13.54 26.29 41.18
CA HIS A 9 -12.65 25.18 41.57
C HIS A 9 -12.02 24.50 40.34
N ARG A 10 -10.76 24.08 40.53
CA ARG A 10 -9.78 23.56 39.57
C ARG A 10 -10.10 22.12 39.18
N GLU A 11 -9.75 21.72 37.96
CA GLU A 11 -9.12 20.41 37.71
C GLU A 11 -8.31 20.36 36.41
N SER A 12 -7.26 19.55 36.49
CA SER A 12 -6.19 19.14 35.57
C SER A 12 -6.22 19.56 34.09
N GLY A 13 -5.03 19.97 33.62
CA GLY A 13 -4.77 20.25 32.22
C GLY A 13 -4.80 19.02 31.31
N GLU A 14 -5.22 19.26 30.08
CA GLU A 14 -4.90 18.44 28.92
C GLU A 14 -4.10 19.29 27.94
N PHE A 15 -2.89 18.84 27.63
CA PHE A 15 -2.11 19.36 26.51
C PHE A 15 -2.86 19.04 25.21
N THR A 16 -3.54 20.02 24.63
CA THR A 16 -4.02 19.92 23.26
C THR A 16 -2.89 20.27 22.30
N SER A 17 -2.11 19.26 21.93
CA SER A 17 -1.30 19.34 20.72
C SER A 17 -0.95 17.94 20.24
N SER A 18 -1.84 17.36 19.42
CA SER A 18 -1.32 16.63 18.28
C SER A 18 -2.04 17.18 17.05
N LEU A 19 -1.30 17.95 16.27
CA LEU A 19 -1.62 18.17 14.87
C LEU A 19 -1.56 16.79 14.22
N VAL A 20 -2.68 16.08 14.18
CA VAL A 20 -2.85 14.91 13.33
C VAL A 20 -2.91 15.46 11.92
N ILE A 21 -1.74 15.69 11.31
CA ILE A 21 -1.65 15.78 9.86
C ILE A 21 -2.03 14.40 9.38
N SER A 22 -3.30 14.22 9.01
CA SER A 22 -3.72 13.08 8.22
C SER A 22 -2.90 13.14 6.93
N LEU A 23 -1.88 12.29 6.84
CA LEU A 23 -1.18 12.04 5.59
C LEU A 23 -2.25 11.74 4.52
N PRO A 24 -2.22 12.39 3.34
CA PRO A 24 -3.11 12.01 2.27
C PRO A 24 -2.90 10.52 1.98
N GLN A 25 -3.98 9.76 2.12
CA GLN A 25 -3.98 8.33 1.83
C GLN A 25 -3.61 8.15 0.36
N SER A 26 -2.54 7.42 0.09
CA SER A 26 -2.01 7.24 -1.25
C SER A 26 -2.51 5.90 -1.81
N GLY A 27 -3.25 5.97 -2.92
CA GLY A 27 -3.79 4.82 -3.66
C GLY A 27 -5.04 5.20 -4.47
N ASP A 28 -5.19 4.60 -5.65
CA ASP A 28 -6.32 4.85 -6.56
C ASP A 28 -7.37 3.73 -6.40
N THR A 29 -8.64 4.09 -6.25
CA THR A 29 -9.73 3.09 -6.36
C THR A 29 -9.84 2.65 -7.82
N LEU A 30 -9.78 1.34 -8.04
CA LEU A 30 -9.79 0.76 -9.39
C LEU A 30 -11.23 0.42 -9.82
N PRO A 31 -11.58 0.61 -11.10
CA PRO A 31 -12.88 0.21 -11.63
C PRO A 31 -13.00 -1.31 -11.55
N THR A 32 -13.91 -1.81 -10.71
CA THR A 32 -14.16 -3.24 -10.54
C THR A 32 -15.63 -3.57 -10.84
N THR A 33 -15.87 -4.72 -11.45
CA THR A 33 -17.24 -5.21 -11.64
C THR A 33 -17.77 -5.78 -10.33
N ASN A 34 -19.08 -5.64 -10.09
CA ASN A 34 -19.71 -6.27 -8.93
C ASN A 34 -19.43 -7.79 -8.91
N LEU A 35 -18.94 -8.29 -7.78
CA LEU A 35 -18.64 -9.71 -7.57
C LEU A 35 -19.89 -10.61 -7.66
N SER A 36 -21.09 -10.06 -7.85
CA SER A 36 -22.33 -10.80 -8.03
C SER A 36 -22.30 -11.79 -9.20
N GLY A 37 -21.46 -11.56 -10.23
CA GLY A 37 -21.25 -12.50 -11.35
C GLY A 37 -20.07 -13.47 -11.18
N GLY A 38 -19.20 -13.28 -10.19
CA GLY A 38 -18.07 -14.16 -9.92
C GLY A 38 -18.51 -15.43 -9.19
N GLY A 39 -18.23 -16.60 -9.75
CA GLY A 39 -18.52 -17.88 -9.10
C GLY A 39 -17.98 -17.93 -7.66
N THR A 40 -18.65 -18.68 -6.79
CA THR A 40 -18.32 -18.80 -5.35
C THR A 40 -16.82 -19.07 -5.09
N ALA A 41 -16.16 -19.80 -5.99
CA ALA A 41 -14.73 -20.08 -5.94
C ALA A 41 -13.84 -18.82 -6.09
N PHE A 42 -14.21 -17.87 -6.96
CA PHE A 42 -13.42 -16.65 -7.16
C PHE A 42 -13.48 -15.73 -5.93
N LYS A 43 -14.68 -15.57 -5.35
CA LYS A 43 -14.86 -14.84 -4.09
C LYS A 43 -14.03 -15.46 -2.96
N ARG A 44 -14.06 -16.80 -2.83
CA ARG A 44 -13.25 -17.51 -1.85
C ARG A 44 -11.75 -17.22 -2.03
N LYS A 45 -11.25 -17.16 -3.26
CA LYS A 45 -9.84 -16.83 -3.53
C LYS A 45 -9.48 -15.41 -3.10
N ILE A 46 -10.38 -14.44 -3.29
CA ILE A 46 -10.19 -13.08 -2.78
C ILE A 46 -10.15 -13.09 -1.25
N GLU A 47 -11.05 -13.82 -0.58
CA GLU A 47 -11.01 -13.94 0.88
C GLU A 47 -9.73 -14.62 1.38
N GLU A 48 -9.25 -15.69 0.73
CA GLU A 48 -7.98 -16.34 1.08
C GLU A 48 -6.79 -15.37 0.99
N ILE A 49 -6.73 -14.56 -0.08
CA ILE A 49 -5.69 -13.53 -0.22
C ILE A 49 -5.84 -12.47 0.88
N TRP A 50 -7.06 -12.04 1.17
CA TRP A 50 -7.33 -11.04 2.20
C TRP A 50 -6.94 -11.53 3.60
N GLU A 51 -7.32 -12.74 3.96
CA GLU A 51 -6.98 -13.37 5.25
C GLU A 51 -5.46 -13.50 5.40
N SER A 52 -4.78 -13.95 4.35
CA SER A 52 -3.32 -14.01 4.31
C SER A 52 -2.70 -12.62 4.45
N LEU A 53 -3.31 -11.58 3.87
CA LEU A 53 -2.77 -10.22 3.91
C LEU A 53 -2.86 -9.57 5.29
N ILE A 54 -3.90 -9.89 6.07
CA ILE A 54 -4.09 -9.32 7.42
C ILE A 54 -3.44 -10.17 8.53
N ASP A 55 -2.89 -11.32 8.17
CA ASP A 55 -2.10 -12.17 9.06
C ASP A 55 -0.72 -11.54 9.30
N VAL A 56 -0.37 -11.35 10.57
CA VAL A 56 0.89 -10.71 10.98
C VAL A 56 2.11 -11.56 10.65
N GLU A 57 1.96 -12.87 10.47
CA GLU A 57 3.05 -13.78 10.12
C GLU A 57 3.37 -13.79 8.62
N VAL A 58 2.51 -13.20 7.78
CA VAL A 58 2.63 -13.24 6.32
C VAL A 58 3.26 -11.96 5.78
N ALA A 59 4.53 -12.06 5.42
CA ALA A 59 5.31 -10.96 4.85
C ALA A 59 5.14 -10.79 3.32
N LYS A 60 4.84 -11.86 2.58
CA LYS A 60 4.75 -11.87 1.11
C LYS A 60 3.70 -12.87 0.62
N ILE A 61 2.91 -12.48 -0.39
CA ILE A 61 1.90 -13.33 -1.02
C ILE A 61 2.18 -13.43 -2.52
N GLY A 62 2.34 -14.66 -3.02
CA GLY A 62 2.45 -14.92 -4.45
C GLY A 62 1.11 -15.37 -5.05
N VAL A 63 0.57 -14.61 -6.00
CA VAL A 63 -0.65 -14.98 -6.74
C VAL A 63 -0.26 -15.43 -8.15
N TYR A 64 -0.35 -16.73 -8.43
CA TYR A 64 0.09 -17.32 -9.71
C TYR A 64 -0.98 -18.26 -10.30
N GLY A 65 -0.86 -18.54 -11.60
CA GLY A 65 -1.77 -19.41 -12.34
C GLY A 65 -1.89 -19.01 -13.81
N MET A 66 -2.66 -19.79 -14.58
CA MET A 66 -2.84 -19.59 -16.02
C MET A 66 -3.33 -18.16 -16.36
N GLY A 67 -3.05 -17.69 -17.58
CA GLY A 67 -3.61 -16.45 -18.09
C GLY A 67 -5.15 -16.50 -18.14
N GLY A 68 -5.81 -15.36 -17.95
CA GLY A 68 -7.28 -15.24 -18.06
C GLY A 68 -8.09 -15.72 -16.84
N ILE A 69 -7.45 -16.24 -15.78
CA ILE A 69 -8.16 -16.72 -14.58
C ILE A 69 -8.63 -15.61 -13.62
N GLY A 70 -8.35 -14.33 -13.93
CA GLY A 70 -8.77 -13.19 -13.11
C GLY A 70 -7.83 -12.82 -11.95
N LYS A 71 -6.53 -13.12 -12.02
CA LYS A 71 -5.54 -12.75 -10.96
C LYS A 71 -5.51 -11.24 -10.72
N THR A 72 -5.33 -10.45 -11.79
CA THR A 72 -5.33 -8.99 -11.73
C THR A 72 -6.65 -8.48 -11.16
N THR A 73 -7.78 -9.03 -11.61
CA THR A 73 -9.11 -8.69 -11.07
C THR A 73 -9.22 -8.98 -9.57
N ALA A 74 -8.68 -10.10 -9.08
CA ALA A 74 -8.66 -10.40 -7.65
C ALA A 74 -7.85 -9.36 -6.88
N LEU A 75 -6.67 -8.98 -7.39
CA LEU A 75 -5.84 -7.93 -6.78
C LEU A 75 -6.54 -6.56 -6.79
N GLU A 76 -7.28 -6.20 -7.85
CA GLU A 76 -8.05 -4.94 -7.91
C GLU A 76 -9.10 -4.87 -6.78
N HIS A 77 -9.81 -5.98 -6.52
CA HIS A 77 -10.75 -6.05 -5.40
C HIS A 77 -10.04 -5.93 -4.04
N ILE A 78 -8.86 -6.53 -3.90
CA ILE A 78 -8.04 -6.39 -2.69
C ILE A 78 -7.58 -4.94 -2.49
N ASN A 79 -7.08 -4.27 -3.54
CA ASN A 79 -6.70 -2.86 -3.51
C ASN A 79 -7.84 -1.98 -2.99
N ASN A 80 -9.04 -2.14 -3.55
CA ASN A 80 -10.20 -1.36 -3.15
C ASN A 80 -10.60 -1.66 -1.70
N ARG A 81 -10.56 -2.93 -1.29
CA ARG A 81 -10.84 -3.33 0.09
C ARG A 81 -9.83 -2.78 1.09
N ILE A 82 -8.55 -2.64 0.73
CA ILE A 82 -7.53 -1.98 1.55
C ILE A 82 -7.89 -0.50 1.75
N LEU A 83 -8.28 0.19 0.67
CA LEU A 83 -8.69 1.60 0.72
C LEU A 83 -9.97 1.83 1.56
N GLU A 84 -10.88 0.85 1.55
CA GLU A 84 -12.08 0.85 2.39
C GLU A 84 -11.78 0.56 3.87
N LYS A 85 -10.94 -0.44 4.17
CA LYS A 85 -10.60 -0.90 5.53
C LYS A 85 -9.32 -0.25 6.06
N LYS A 86 -9.49 0.99 6.52
CA LYS A 86 -8.43 1.92 6.94
C LYS A 86 -7.75 1.62 8.28
N ASP A 87 -8.14 0.54 8.97
CA ASP A 87 -7.60 0.17 10.28
C ASP A 87 -6.29 -0.62 10.18
N LYS A 88 -6.07 -1.33 9.07
CA LYS A 88 -4.91 -2.22 8.88
C LYS A 88 -3.76 -1.58 8.13
N PHE A 89 -4.04 -0.86 7.04
CA PHE A 89 -3.03 -0.27 6.18
C PHE A 89 -3.31 1.21 5.95
N ASP A 90 -2.25 2.00 5.90
CA ASP A 90 -2.32 3.45 5.68
C ASP A 90 -2.20 3.79 4.18
N ASN A 91 -1.60 2.91 3.38
CA ASN A 91 -1.32 3.14 1.95
C ASN A 91 -1.41 1.83 1.14
N VAL A 92 -1.78 1.95 -0.13
CA VAL A 92 -1.59 0.88 -1.13
C VAL A 92 -0.85 1.44 -2.34
N ILE A 93 0.18 0.74 -2.78
CA ILE A 93 1.05 1.12 -3.88
C ILE A 93 0.85 0.08 -4.97
N TRP A 94 0.05 0.41 -5.99
CA TRP A 94 -0.17 -0.45 -7.14
C TRP A 94 0.85 -0.16 -8.25
N VAL A 95 1.60 -1.16 -8.67
CA VAL A 95 2.56 -1.08 -9.77
C VAL A 95 2.30 -2.22 -10.74
N THR A 96 1.84 -1.88 -11.95
CA THR A 96 1.77 -2.83 -13.05
C THR A 96 3.14 -2.95 -13.72
N VAL A 97 3.75 -4.12 -13.56
CA VAL A 97 4.93 -4.53 -14.32
C VAL A 97 4.45 -5.03 -15.69
N SER A 98 5.33 -5.05 -16.68
CA SER A 98 5.03 -5.64 -17.98
C SER A 98 6.17 -6.55 -18.37
N LYS A 99 5.92 -7.48 -19.29
CA LYS A 99 6.93 -8.42 -19.78
C LYS A 99 8.22 -7.74 -20.25
N ASP A 100 8.09 -6.58 -20.89
CA ASP A 100 9.23 -5.83 -21.44
C ASP A 100 9.83 -4.81 -20.43
N SER A 101 9.34 -4.78 -19.19
CA SER A 101 9.85 -3.86 -18.16
C SER A 101 11.20 -4.35 -17.65
N ASN A 102 12.26 -3.59 -17.93
CA ASN A 102 13.55 -3.81 -17.26
C ASN A 102 13.56 -3.18 -15.85
N LEU A 103 14.60 -3.50 -15.07
CA LEU A 103 14.78 -2.98 -13.71
C LEU A 103 14.63 -1.44 -13.61
N ARG A 104 15.14 -0.68 -14.58
CA ARG A 104 15.03 0.78 -14.57
C ARG A 104 13.58 1.23 -14.75
N ASN A 105 12.83 0.60 -15.66
CA ASN A 105 11.40 0.87 -15.85
C ASN A 105 10.59 0.56 -14.58
N ILE A 106 10.93 -0.51 -13.86
CA ILE A 106 10.26 -0.85 -12.59
C ILE A 106 10.55 0.23 -11.54
N GLN A 107 11.82 0.65 -11.41
CA GLN A 107 12.19 1.75 -10.51
C GLN A 107 11.48 3.06 -10.87
N ASP A 108 11.36 3.40 -12.16
CA ASP A 108 10.63 4.60 -12.63
C ASP A 108 9.15 4.54 -12.25
N LYS A 109 8.49 3.39 -12.44
CA LYS A 109 7.07 3.20 -12.08
C LYS A 109 6.84 3.30 -10.57
N ILE A 110 7.73 2.73 -9.76
CA ILE A 110 7.66 2.82 -8.29
C ILE A 110 7.91 4.26 -7.85
N ALA A 111 8.94 4.92 -8.39
CA ALA A 111 9.26 6.32 -8.08
C ALA A 111 8.07 7.24 -8.35
N TYR A 112 7.39 7.05 -9.48
CA TYR A 112 6.16 7.76 -9.81
C TYR A 112 5.07 7.55 -8.75
N LYS A 113 4.82 6.30 -8.34
CA LYS A 113 3.81 5.99 -7.32
C LYS A 113 4.20 6.46 -5.91
N LEU A 114 5.48 6.59 -5.64
CA LEU A 114 6.00 7.09 -4.37
C LEU A 114 6.17 8.61 -4.32
N ASP A 115 6.00 9.30 -5.44
CA ASP A 115 6.31 10.73 -5.58
C ASP A 115 7.77 11.04 -5.19
N VAL A 116 8.70 10.38 -5.89
CA VAL A 116 10.16 10.57 -5.76
C VAL A 116 10.75 10.87 -7.13
N ASP A 117 11.52 11.95 -7.24
CA ASP A 117 12.28 12.22 -8.46
C ASP A 117 13.61 11.45 -8.47
N ILE A 118 13.69 10.48 -9.38
CA ILE A 118 14.92 9.75 -9.72
C ILE A 118 15.31 9.92 -11.20
N SER A 119 14.71 10.88 -11.90
CA SER A 119 14.84 11.04 -13.35
C SER A 119 16.27 11.34 -13.80
N LYS A 120 17.04 12.03 -12.93
CA LYS A 120 18.45 12.39 -13.16
C LYS A 120 19.44 11.34 -12.69
N ASP A 121 18.99 10.30 -11.99
CA ASP A 121 19.87 9.24 -11.52
C ASP A 121 20.02 8.18 -12.60
N GLU A 122 21.22 8.05 -13.15
CA GLU A 122 21.55 7.04 -14.16
C GLU A 122 21.84 5.67 -13.53
N ASP A 123 22.44 5.67 -12.34
CA ASP A 123 22.86 4.47 -11.64
C ASP A 123 21.69 3.77 -10.92
N LYS A 124 21.57 2.45 -11.13
CA LYS A 124 20.50 1.63 -10.57
C LYS A 124 20.58 1.49 -9.05
N ILE A 125 21.79 1.53 -8.48
CA ILE A 125 22.00 1.40 -7.03
C ILE A 125 21.52 2.67 -6.33
N THR A 126 21.87 3.85 -6.86
CA THR A 126 21.42 5.15 -6.37
C THR A 126 19.90 5.26 -6.40
N ARG A 127 19.28 4.82 -7.50
CA ARG A 127 17.83 4.77 -7.65
C ARG A 127 17.19 3.85 -6.61
N ALA A 128 17.73 2.64 -6.42
CA ALA A 128 17.25 1.69 -5.42
C ALA A 128 17.35 2.25 -3.99
N ALA A 129 18.46 2.93 -3.66
CA ALA A 129 18.65 3.54 -2.35
C ALA A 129 17.60 4.63 -2.06
N LYS A 130 17.32 5.52 -3.02
CA LYS A 130 16.28 6.56 -2.88
C LYS A 130 14.88 5.98 -2.74
N LEU A 131 14.57 4.92 -3.48
CA LEU A 131 13.30 4.22 -3.36
C LEU A 131 13.15 3.59 -1.97
N GLN A 132 14.20 2.93 -1.49
CA GLN A 132 14.21 2.31 -0.16
C GLN A 132 14.04 3.34 0.95
N GLU A 133 14.77 4.46 0.87
CA GLU A 133 14.62 5.58 1.82
C GLU A 133 13.16 6.06 1.87
N LYS A 134 12.53 6.23 0.70
CA LYS A 134 11.13 6.65 0.64
C LYS A 134 10.18 5.60 1.22
N PHE A 135 10.38 4.31 0.94
CA PHE A 135 9.59 3.25 1.57
C PHE A 135 9.70 3.29 3.09
N ASN A 136 10.88 3.55 3.63
CA ASN A 136 11.11 3.62 5.09
C ASN A 136 10.38 4.81 5.76
N THR A 137 9.97 5.83 4.99
CA THR A 137 9.14 6.93 5.51
C THR A 137 7.66 6.56 5.63
N LYS A 138 7.22 5.48 4.96
CA LYS A 138 5.84 5.00 5.01
C LYS A 138 5.66 4.14 6.26
N LYS A 139 4.48 4.26 6.89
CA LYS A 139 4.07 3.45 8.04
C LYS A 139 3.62 2.06 7.57
N ARG A 140 2.32 1.77 7.61
CA ARG A 140 1.76 0.48 7.15
C ARG A 140 1.33 0.61 5.70
N TYR A 141 1.97 -0.11 4.79
CA TYR A 141 1.63 -0.07 3.37
C TYR A 141 1.57 -1.47 2.76
N VAL A 142 0.80 -1.59 1.68
CA VAL A 142 0.80 -2.77 0.81
C VAL A 142 1.37 -2.37 -0.55
N LEU A 143 2.37 -3.10 -1.02
CA LEU A 143 2.88 -2.98 -2.40
C LEU A 143 2.30 -4.12 -3.24
N ILE A 144 1.51 -3.78 -4.25
CA ILE A 144 0.98 -4.73 -5.23
C ILE A 144 1.81 -4.62 -6.51
N LEU A 145 2.51 -5.69 -6.87
CA LEU A 145 3.23 -5.84 -8.13
C LEU A 145 2.40 -6.74 -9.06
N ASP A 146 1.67 -6.13 -9.99
CA ASP A 146 0.84 -6.83 -10.96
C ASP A 146 1.61 -7.15 -12.24
N ASP A 147 1.26 -8.27 -12.89
CA ASP A 147 1.85 -8.74 -14.15
C ASP A 147 3.40 -8.84 -14.13
N LEU A 148 3.93 -9.49 -13.09
CA LEU A 148 5.36 -9.81 -12.96
C LEU A 148 5.76 -10.98 -13.88
N TRP A 149 6.76 -10.76 -14.74
CA TRP A 149 7.29 -11.78 -15.66
C TRP A 149 8.70 -12.25 -15.34
N GLU A 150 9.54 -11.36 -14.80
CA GLU A 150 10.92 -11.64 -14.41
C GLU A 150 11.11 -11.47 -12.91
N VAL A 151 12.01 -12.27 -12.35
CA VAL A 151 12.37 -12.19 -10.93
C VAL A 151 13.51 -11.19 -10.78
N HIS A 152 13.18 -9.98 -10.33
CA HIS A 152 14.17 -9.04 -9.79
C HIS A 152 14.21 -9.16 -8.28
N SER A 153 15.40 -9.08 -7.68
CA SER A 153 15.48 -9.04 -6.23
C SER A 153 14.88 -7.72 -5.70
N LEU A 154 14.19 -7.78 -4.55
CA LEU A 154 13.61 -6.59 -3.92
C LEU A 154 14.69 -5.52 -3.67
N LYS A 155 15.89 -5.97 -3.28
CA LYS A 155 17.08 -5.14 -3.08
C LYS A 155 17.48 -4.34 -4.33
N GLU A 156 17.54 -4.99 -5.50
CA GLU A 156 17.90 -4.30 -6.76
C GLU A 156 16.85 -3.27 -7.16
N VAL A 157 15.58 -3.55 -6.88
CA VAL A 157 14.49 -2.61 -7.13
C VAL A 157 14.50 -1.44 -6.14
N GLY A 158 14.99 -1.66 -4.91
CA GLY A 158 14.93 -0.68 -3.82
C GLY A 158 13.69 -0.86 -2.93
N ILE A 159 13.10 -2.04 -2.94
CA ILE A 159 12.00 -2.42 -2.04
C ILE A 159 12.62 -3.02 -0.77
N PRO A 160 12.28 -2.54 0.44
CA PRO A 160 12.77 -3.16 1.67
C PRO A 160 12.19 -4.57 1.84
N GLU A 161 12.94 -5.44 2.52
CA GLU A 161 12.40 -6.73 2.92
C GLU A 161 11.31 -6.51 3.98
N PRO A 162 10.14 -7.17 3.85
CA PRO A 162 9.11 -7.05 4.87
C PRO A 162 9.60 -7.70 6.17
N THR A 163 9.55 -6.94 7.26
CA THR A 163 9.86 -7.42 8.60
C THR A 163 8.59 -7.94 9.26
N VAL A 164 8.67 -9.16 9.79
CA VAL A 164 7.66 -9.66 10.74
C VAL A 164 8.00 -9.01 12.08
N GLU A 165 7.13 -8.11 12.56
CA GLU A 165 7.25 -7.52 13.91
C GLU A 165 6.85 -8.53 14.99
#